data_AF-A0A4R0RFK7-F1
#
_entry.id   AF-A0A4R0RFK7-F1
#
_cell.length_a   1.000
_cell.length_b   1.000
_cell.length_c   1.000
_cell.angle_alpha   90.00
_cell.angle_beta   90.00
_cell.angle_gamma   90.00
#
_symmetry.space_group_name_H-M   'P 1'
#
loop_
_entity.id
_entity.type
_entity.pdbx_description
1 polymer ?
#
loop_
_entity_poly.entity_id
_entity_poly.type
_entity_poly.pdbx_seq_one_letter_code
_entity_poly.pdbx_strand_id
1 'polypeptide(L)'
;MKAIYLLVALFKLSPVFCSSKSPSRPRELILERDPGSGSCSVIAARDTQLFRNLPPGDSHVSRRRTPDDKERLSIIASDDSIVLNRARSLCLSFHDAYYPADSTDATVDGFATQGTFSIFEASGLRSTLPQAPYLKIEPLIVSGPSDNRVDLVFFSDGYLAEEKTKFIEDAKRLADDVSNNQTFNTVRPLLNFWTAFTPSKESGVGVGGKPKDTPYGLYRDGTELRGVYYSRPDVARAACLSMGDQCDYPILMGNDPFYGGLGGEFTVITPSLANGALVLRHELGHSVIDVGEEYDGGSDGGYFGVNALEGLEGPIT
;
A
#
# COMPACT_ATOMS: atom_id res chain seq x y z
N MET A 1 -37.52 65.99 4.28
CA MET A 1 -36.49 65.88 5.34
C MET A 1 -36.91 64.83 6.34
N LYS A 2 -36.16 63.73 6.43
CA LYS A 2 -35.87 62.91 7.64
C LYS A 2 -35.13 61.66 7.18
N ALA A 3 -33.81 61.69 7.31
CA ALA A 3 -32.95 60.52 7.08
C ALA A 3 -33.01 59.63 8.33
N ILE A 4 -33.28 58.33 8.13
CA ILE A 4 -33.20 57.30 9.16
C ILE A 4 -31.82 56.66 9.03
N TYR A 5 -30.95 56.89 10.02
CA TYR A 5 -29.68 56.18 10.15
C TYR A 5 -29.95 54.81 10.77
N LEU A 6 -29.72 53.74 10.01
CA LEU A 6 -29.72 52.37 10.54
C LEU A 6 -28.30 52.04 11.03
N LEU A 7 -28.13 51.96 12.34
CA LEU A 7 -26.89 51.52 12.98
C LEU A 7 -26.77 50.00 12.83
N VAL A 8 -25.87 49.52 11.98
CA VAL A 8 -25.53 48.08 11.91
C VAL A 8 -24.46 47.81 12.95
N ALA A 9 -24.83 47.11 14.03
CA ALA A 9 -23.88 46.60 15.01
C ALA A 9 -23.12 45.41 14.41
N LEU A 10 -21.84 45.60 14.10
CA LEU A 10 -20.91 44.54 13.74
C LEU A 10 -20.60 43.69 14.98
N PHE A 11 -21.31 42.57 15.14
CA PHE A 11 -20.90 41.51 16.05
C PHE A 11 -19.62 40.87 15.50
N LYS A 12 -18.47 41.18 16.10
CA LYS A 12 -17.24 40.40 15.91
C LYS A 12 -17.45 39.03 16.57
N LEU A 13 -17.81 38.03 15.77
CA LEU A 13 -17.64 36.63 16.14
C LEU A 13 -16.14 36.36 16.21
N SER A 14 -15.60 36.34 17.43
CA SER A 14 -14.28 35.79 17.68
C SER A 14 -14.30 34.31 17.28
N PRO A 15 -13.41 33.83 16.40
CA PRO A 15 -13.31 32.40 16.16
C PRO A 15 -12.85 31.76 17.47
N VAL A 16 -13.70 30.91 18.04
CA VAL A 16 -13.26 29.94 19.04
C VAL A 16 -12.33 29.00 18.30
N PHE A 17 -11.03 29.28 18.38
CA PHE A 17 -10.00 28.31 18.02
C PHE A 17 -10.08 27.18 19.04
N CYS A 18 -10.98 26.24 18.79
CA CYS A 18 -10.86 24.93 19.39
C CYS A 18 -9.58 24.34 18.80
N SER A 19 -8.49 24.40 19.55
CA SER A 19 -7.26 23.70 19.23
C SER A 19 -7.51 22.20 19.37
N SER A 20 -8.24 21.61 18.42
CA SER A 20 -8.24 20.17 18.24
C SER A 20 -6.83 19.80 17.79
N LYS A 21 -5.99 19.36 18.73
CA LYS A 21 -4.82 18.57 18.35
C LYS A 21 -5.35 17.46 17.44
N SER A 22 -4.89 17.41 16.20
CA SER A 22 -5.15 16.25 15.34
C SER A 22 -4.76 15.01 16.14
N PRO A 23 -5.62 13.97 16.21
CA PRO A 23 -5.27 12.75 16.93
C PRO A 23 -3.92 12.25 16.43
N SER A 24 -3.02 11.94 17.36
CA SER A 24 -1.71 11.39 17.00
C SER A 24 -1.93 10.10 16.22
N ARG A 25 -1.37 10.03 15.01
CA ARG A 25 -1.46 8.86 14.16
C ARG A 25 -0.77 7.67 14.83
N PRO A 26 -1.34 6.46 14.75
CA PRO A 26 -0.69 5.27 15.27
C PRO A 26 0.61 4.98 14.53
N ARG A 27 1.49 4.23 15.19
CA ARG A 27 2.77 3.75 14.68
C ARG A 27 2.61 2.33 14.17
N GLU A 28 3.19 2.03 13.03
CA GLU A 28 3.26 0.70 12.44
C GLU A 28 4.72 0.25 12.31
N LEU A 29 5.03 -0.96 12.78
CA LEU A 29 6.29 -1.65 12.50
C LEU A 29 5.99 -2.93 11.72
N ILE A 30 6.61 -3.04 10.56
CA ILE A 30 6.53 -4.20 9.67
C ILE A 30 7.80 -5.01 9.85
N LEU A 31 7.64 -6.28 10.20
CA LEU A 31 8.72 -7.23 10.41
C LEU A 31 8.55 -8.43 9.51
N GLU A 32 9.66 -9.05 9.15
CA GLU A 32 9.68 -10.38 8.57
C GLU A 32 10.31 -11.32 9.58
N ARG A 33 9.60 -12.39 9.93
CA ARG A 33 9.98 -13.36 10.93
C ARG A 33 10.25 -14.70 10.26
N ASP A 34 11.44 -15.22 10.51
CA ASP A 34 11.83 -16.56 10.08
C ASP A 34 11.16 -17.60 11.00
N PRO A 35 10.37 -18.55 10.46
CA PRO A 35 9.59 -19.48 11.28
C PRO A 35 10.46 -20.52 11.98
N GLY A 36 11.64 -20.85 11.43
CA GLY A 36 12.54 -21.85 11.99
C GLY A 36 13.34 -21.35 13.19
N SER A 37 13.87 -20.13 13.08
CA SER A 37 14.69 -19.48 14.11
C SER A 37 13.90 -18.55 15.03
N GLY A 38 12.72 -18.10 14.61
CA GLY A 38 11.93 -17.09 15.31
C GLY A 38 12.55 -15.70 15.31
N SER A 39 13.63 -15.49 14.55
CA SER A 39 14.33 -14.21 14.39
C SER A 39 13.56 -13.28 13.45
N CYS A 40 13.64 -11.98 13.70
CA CYS A 40 12.97 -10.96 12.91
C CYS A 40 13.93 -9.98 12.25
N SER A 41 13.62 -9.57 11.03
CA SER A 41 14.21 -8.42 10.35
C SER A 41 13.20 -7.28 10.25
N VAL A 42 13.68 -6.04 10.33
CA VAL A 42 12.82 -4.87 10.17
C VAL A 42 12.68 -4.54 8.71
N ILE A 43 11.44 -4.53 8.24
CA ILE A 43 11.09 -4.15 6.87
C ILE A 43 10.85 -2.65 6.80
N ALA A 44 9.98 -2.13 7.66
CA ALA A 44 9.61 -0.72 7.66
C ALA A 44 9.06 -0.28 9.01
N ALA A 45 9.19 1.02 9.30
CA ALA A 45 8.51 1.65 10.40
C ALA A 45 7.94 3.00 9.94
N ARG A 46 6.67 3.26 10.25
CA ARG A 46 5.95 4.44 9.75
C ARG A 46 4.80 4.86 10.65
N ASP A 47 4.29 6.06 10.41
CA ASP A 47 2.96 6.43 10.86
C ASP A 47 1.92 5.78 9.94
N THR A 48 0.84 5.26 10.51
CA THR A 48 -0.28 4.71 9.75
C THR A 48 -1.47 5.67 9.78
N GLN A 49 -2.45 5.46 8.92
CA GLN A 49 -3.73 6.15 9.00
C GLN A 49 -4.46 5.78 10.30
N LEU A 50 -5.58 6.44 10.59
CA LEU A 50 -6.40 6.07 11.74
C LEU A 50 -6.80 4.59 11.67
N PHE A 51 -6.40 3.82 12.68
CA PHE A 51 -6.61 2.38 12.71
C PHE A 51 -7.73 2.03 13.70
N ARG A 52 -8.89 1.61 13.17
CA ARG A 52 -10.11 1.36 13.98
C ARG A 52 -9.94 0.23 15.00
N ASN A 53 -9.16 -0.80 14.66
CA ASN A 53 -8.99 -1.99 15.51
C ASN A 53 -7.83 -1.84 16.51
N LEU A 54 -7.49 -0.61 16.90
CA LEU A 54 -6.42 -0.36 17.86
C LEU A 54 -6.94 -0.39 19.30
N PRO A 55 -6.58 -1.40 20.12
CA PRO A 55 -6.96 -1.43 21.53
C PRO A 55 -6.26 -0.33 22.33
N PRO A 56 -6.93 0.34 23.29
CA PRO A 56 -6.30 1.35 24.13
C PRO A 56 -5.14 0.77 24.96
N GLY A 57 -3.94 1.32 24.78
CA GLY A 57 -2.75 0.90 25.53
C GLY A 57 -2.17 -0.46 25.13
N ASP A 58 -2.61 -1.03 24.00
CA ASP A 58 -2.08 -2.27 23.44
C ASP A 58 -1.87 -2.10 21.92
N SER A 59 -1.57 -3.20 21.23
CA SER A 59 -1.19 -3.26 19.83
C SER A 59 -2.11 -4.18 19.04
N HIS A 60 -2.39 -3.80 17.79
CA HIS A 60 -2.92 -4.71 16.80
C HIS A 60 -1.77 -5.43 16.10
N VAL A 61 -1.90 -6.74 15.87
CA VAL A 61 -0.91 -7.53 15.15
C VAL A 61 -1.60 -8.30 14.03
N SER A 62 -1.21 -8.01 12.79
CA SER A 62 -1.59 -8.81 11.63
C SER A 62 -0.43 -9.73 11.23
N ARG A 63 -0.77 -10.90 10.68
CA ARG A 63 0.18 -11.94 10.28
C ARG A 63 -0.16 -12.40 8.88
N ARG A 64 0.83 -12.48 8.00
CA ARG A 64 0.67 -12.98 6.64
C ARG A 64 1.85 -13.89 6.29
N ARG A 65 1.59 -15.06 5.71
CA ARG A 65 2.67 -15.87 5.13
C ARG A 65 3.16 -15.25 3.83
N THR A 66 4.47 -15.20 3.66
CA THR A 66 5.11 -14.76 2.43
C THR A 66 5.34 -15.96 1.49
N PRO A 67 5.57 -15.73 0.19
CA PRO A 67 5.83 -16.82 -0.76
C PRO A 67 7.06 -17.69 -0.44
N ASP A 68 8.02 -17.16 0.34
CA ASP A 68 9.19 -17.88 0.85
C ASP A 68 8.94 -18.54 2.22
N ASP A 69 7.67 -18.73 2.58
CA ASP A 69 7.19 -19.38 3.82
C ASP A 69 7.61 -18.67 5.12
N LYS A 70 8.02 -17.40 5.04
CA LYS A 70 8.24 -16.56 6.23
C LYS A 70 6.93 -15.95 6.73
N GLU A 71 6.96 -15.42 7.95
CA GLU A 71 5.83 -14.74 8.57
C GLU A 71 6.07 -13.23 8.53
N ARG A 72 5.23 -12.49 7.80
CA ARG A 72 5.18 -11.03 7.87
C ARG A 72 4.28 -10.59 9.01
N LEU A 73 4.82 -9.77 9.90
CA LEU A 73 4.11 -9.17 11.03
C LEU A 73 3.93 -7.68 10.76
N SER A 74 2.70 -7.16 10.88
CA SER A 74 2.48 -5.72 11.03
C SER A 74 1.94 -5.46 12.43
N ILE A 75 2.67 -4.63 13.19
CA ILE A 75 2.37 -4.28 14.56
C ILE A 75 1.98 -2.81 14.58
N ILE A 76 0.73 -2.52 14.94
CA ILE A 76 0.21 -1.15 15.00
C ILE A 76 -0.10 -0.81 16.46
N ALA A 77 0.43 0.31 16.97
CA ALA A 77 0.12 0.80 18.32
C ALA A 77 0.06 2.33 18.39
N SER A 78 -0.41 2.89 19.52
CA SER A 78 -0.51 4.34 19.71
C SER A 78 0.84 5.06 19.78
N ASP A 79 1.90 4.34 20.15
CA ASP A 79 3.24 4.89 20.32
C ASP A 79 4.33 3.84 20.07
N ASP A 80 5.55 4.32 19.82
CA ASP A 80 6.71 3.48 19.49
C ASP A 80 7.06 2.48 20.60
N SER A 81 6.83 2.82 21.87
CA SER A 81 7.23 1.95 22.98
C SER A 81 6.37 0.68 23.03
N ILE A 82 5.07 0.80 22.76
CA ILE A 82 4.16 -0.36 22.68
C ILE A 82 4.53 -1.21 21.47
N VAL A 83 4.77 -0.60 20.31
CA VAL A 83 5.18 -1.32 19.09
C VAL A 83 6.46 -2.11 19.33
N LEU A 84 7.49 -1.48 19.89
CA LEU A 84 8.78 -2.11 20.15
C LEU A 84 8.69 -3.21 21.21
N ASN A 85 7.92 -3.01 22.28
CA ASN A 85 7.70 -4.04 23.30
C ASN A 85 6.96 -5.26 22.71
N ARG A 86 5.95 -5.01 21.88
CA ARG A 86 5.25 -6.09 21.20
C ARG A 86 6.16 -6.85 20.24
N ALA A 87 6.97 -6.14 19.46
CA ALA A 87 7.96 -6.75 18.57
C ALA A 87 8.92 -7.68 19.34
N ARG A 88 9.47 -7.21 20.46
CA ARG A 88 10.34 -8.02 21.34
C ARG A 88 9.64 -9.24 21.95
N SER A 89 8.31 -9.20 22.11
CA SER A 89 7.53 -10.36 22.58
C SER A 89 7.29 -11.42 21.51
N LEU A 90 7.32 -11.03 20.23
CA LEU A 90 7.03 -11.90 19.10
C LEU A 90 8.31 -12.47 18.45
N CYS A 91 9.43 -11.76 18.59
CA CYS A 91 10.70 -12.09 17.97
C CYS A 91 11.68 -12.65 19.02
N LEU A 92 12.30 -13.80 18.75
CA LEU A 92 13.31 -14.40 19.63
C LEU A 92 14.63 -13.61 19.58
N SER A 93 14.96 -13.07 18.42
CA SER A 93 16.07 -12.15 18.21
C SER A 93 15.77 -11.21 17.04
N PHE A 94 16.52 -10.13 16.92
CA PHE A 94 16.49 -9.26 15.74
C PHE A 94 17.81 -9.44 14.98
N HIS A 95 17.74 -9.51 13.64
CA HIS A 95 18.94 -9.46 12.82
C HIS A 95 19.44 -8.01 12.75
N ASP A 96 20.51 -7.72 13.48
CA ASP A 96 21.24 -6.46 13.36
C ASP A 96 22.08 -6.47 12.08
N ALA A 97 21.80 -5.57 11.14
CA ALA A 97 22.84 -5.09 10.23
C ALA A 97 23.71 -4.08 11.01
N TYR A 98 24.59 -4.59 11.87
CA TYR A 98 25.55 -3.77 12.63
C TYR A 98 26.54 -3.09 11.67
N TYR A 99 26.42 -1.78 11.51
CA TYR A 99 27.52 -0.91 11.07
C TYR A 99 27.73 0.16 12.15
N PRO A 100 28.97 0.39 12.60
CA PRO A 100 29.23 1.37 13.64
C PRO A 100 28.78 2.76 13.19
N ALA A 101 28.14 3.47 14.11
CA ALA A 101 27.69 4.85 13.94
C ALA A 101 28.90 5.78 13.74
N ASP A 102 29.30 5.97 12.50
CA ASP A 102 30.08 7.13 12.09
C ASP A 102 29.91 7.40 10.59
N SER A 103 29.00 8.32 10.25
CA SER A 103 29.19 9.30 9.19
C SER A 103 27.96 10.21 9.07
N THR A 104 28.11 11.42 9.60
CA THR A 104 27.33 12.57 9.18
C THR A 104 27.80 12.98 7.78
N ASP A 105 27.09 12.60 6.71
CA ASP A 105 26.96 13.45 5.52
C ASP A 105 25.99 12.85 4.49
N ALA A 106 24.96 13.61 4.11
CA ALA A 106 24.37 13.64 2.76
C ALA A 106 23.17 14.59 2.75
N THR A 107 23.44 15.88 2.51
CA THR A 107 22.46 16.79 1.95
C THR A 107 22.11 16.33 0.53
N VAL A 108 20.88 15.83 0.32
CA VAL A 108 20.30 15.64 -1.02
C VAL A 108 19.20 16.69 -1.20
N ASP A 109 19.36 17.45 -2.27
CA ASP A 109 18.55 18.57 -2.69
C ASP A 109 17.08 18.15 -2.95
N GLY A 110 16.12 18.85 -2.34
CA GLY A 110 14.78 19.02 -2.90
C GLY A 110 13.70 17.95 -2.68
N PHE A 111 13.87 16.93 -1.83
CA PHE A 111 12.78 16.02 -1.42
C PHE A 111 12.66 15.96 0.10
N ALA A 112 11.44 15.93 0.61
CA ALA A 112 11.13 15.93 2.04
C ALA A 112 11.87 14.80 2.78
N THR A 113 12.96 15.15 3.46
CA THR A 113 13.73 14.26 4.31
C THR A 113 12.93 13.94 5.57
N GLN A 114 12.45 12.70 5.63
CA GLN A 114 12.49 11.83 6.81
C GLN A 114 12.10 12.46 8.16
N GLY A 115 10.80 12.44 8.49
CA GLY A 115 10.31 12.59 9.86
C GLY A 115 10.13 11.26 10.63
N THR A 116 10.10 10.13 9.93
CA THR A 116 9.62 8.84 10.47
C THR A 116 10.73 7.83 10.83
N PHE A 117 11.95 8.01 10.34
CA PHE A 117 13.07 7.05 10.52
C PHE A 117 13.92 7.27 11.79
N SER A 118 13.87 8.45 12.40
CA SER A 118 14.86 8.88 13.40
C SER A 118 14.82 8.09 14.72
N ILE A 119 13.66 7.56 15.14
CA ILE A 119 13.51 6.87 16.43
C ILE A 119 13.98 5.41 16.35
N PHE A 120 13.83 4.78 15.18
CA PHE A 120 14.24 3.39 14.94
C PHE A 120 15.74 3.29 14.66
N GLU A 121 16.33 4.27 13.97
CA GLU A 121 17.79 4.39 13.85
C GLU A 121 18.45 4.60 15.21
N ALA A 122 17.85 5.43 16.09
CA ALA A 122 18.30 5.60 17.47
C ALA A 122 18.16 4.33 18.32
N SER A 123 17.32 3.38 17.90
CA SER A 123 17.10 2.08 18.53
C SER A 123 17.91 0.94 17.89
N GLY A 124 18.79 1.24 16.92
CA GLY A 124 19.67 0.28 16.25
C GLY A 124 19.02 -0.55 15.14
N LEU A 125 17.76 -0.28 14.77
CA LEU A 125 17.01 -1.05 13.78
C LEU A 125 17.04 -0.35 12.41
N ARG A 126 17.59 -1.03 11.39
CA ARG A 126 17.62 -0.55 9.99
C ARG A 126 16.71 -1.41 9.10
N SER A 127 16.09 -0.77 8.12
CA SER A 127 15.31 -1.47 7.08
C SER A 127 16.24 -2.35 6.24
N THR A 128 15.78 -3.56 5.91
CA THR A 128 16.46 -4.47 4.98
C THR A 128 16.06 -4.27 3.53
N LEU A 129 15.20 -3.29 3.23
CA LEU A 129 14.72 -3.08 1.87
C LEU A 129 15.80 -2.50 0.96
N PRO A 130 15.77 -2.86 -0.34
CA PRO A 130 16.63 -2.21 -1.33
C PRO A 130 16.26 -0.74 -1.49
N GLN A 131 17.12 0.02 -2.15
CA GLN A 131 16.79 1.38 -2.57
C GLN A 131 15.57 1.36 -3.50
N ALA A 132 14.63 2.27 -3.26
CA ALA A 132 13.46 2.45 -4.10
C ALA A 132 13.89 2.83 -5.54
N PRO A 133 13.18 2.34 -6.58
CA PRO A 133 13.42 2.77 -7.94
C PRO A 133 13.06 4.25 -8.11
N TYR A 134 13.55 4.89 -9.18
CA TYR A 134 13.06 6.21 -9.57
C TYR A 134 11.57 6.14 -9.90
N LEU A 135 10.78 7.04 -9.29
CA LEU A 135 9.35 7.18 -9.51
C LEU A 135 9.03 8.58 -10.05
N LYS A 136 8.39 8.64 -11.21
CA LYS A 136 7.70 9.85 -11.67
C LYS A 136 6.23 9.76 -11.27
N ILE A 137 5.88 10.44 -10.18
CA ILE A 137 4.56 10.39 -9.56
C ILE A 137 3.66 11.46 -10.18
N GLU A 138 2.47 11.06 -10.66
CA GLU A 138 1.48 11.99 -11.23
C GLU A 138 0.06 11.67 -10.74
N PRO A 139 -0.75 12.67 -10.38
CA PRO A 139 -2.14 12.47 -9.97
C PRO A 139 -3.01 12.03 -11.16
N LEU A 140 -3.93 11.09 -10.93
CA LEU A 140 -4.98 10.73 -11.91
C LEU A 140 -6.36 11.25 -11.50
N ILE A 141 -6.78 10.95 -10.28
CA ILE A 141 -8.07 11.34 -9.70
C ILE A 141 -7.82 11.63 -8.23
N VAL A 142 -7.92 12.89 -7.81
CA VAL A 142 -7.65 13.31 -6.42
C VAL A 142 -8.91 13.93 -5.82
N SER A 143 -9.33 13.41 -4.67
CA SER A 143 -10.53 13.85 -3.94
C SER A 143 -10.20 14.53 -2.60
N GLY A 144 -8.93 14.54 -2.20
CA GLY A 144 -8.46 15.18 -0.97
C GLY A 144 -7.01 14.86 -0.65
N PRO A 145 -6.50 15.35 0.51
CA PRO A 145 -5.16 15.05 0.97
C PRO A 145 -5.01 13.57 1.39
N SER A 146 -3.83 13.00 1.15
CA SER A 146 -3.47 11.60 1.46
C SER A 146 -3.54 11.23 2.94
N ASP A 147 -3.47 12.21 3.84
CA ASP A 147 -3.67 11.98 5.29
C ASP A 147 -5.13 11.69 5.69
N ASN A 148 -6.04 11.73 4.72
CA ASN A 148 -7.48 11.53 4.92
C ASN A 148 -8.16 10.87 3.71
N ARG A 149 -7.40 10.22 2.82
CA ARG A 149 -7.90 9.49 1.66
C ARG A 149 -7.19 8.17 1.57
N VAL A 150 -7.84 7.20 0.93
CA VAL A 150 -7.18 5.97 0.53
C VAL A 150 -6.49 6.21 -0.81
N ASP A 151 -5.17 6.06 -0.84
CA ASP A 151 -4.35 6.23 -2.04
C ASP A 151 -4.12 4.89 -2.76
N LEU A 152 -4.75 4.74 -3.93
CA LEU A 152 -4.53 3.64 -4.87
C LEU A 152 -3.49 4.07 -5.90
N VAL A 153 -2.35 3.40 -5.96
CA VAL A 153 -1.22 3.84 -6.79
C VAL A 153 -0.89 2.80 -7.84
N PHE A 154 -1.01 3.16 -9.13
CA PHE A 154 -0.53 2.33 -10.22
C PHE A 154 0.98 2.50 -10.39
N PHE A 155 1.74 1.42 -10.25
CA PHE A 155 3.17 1.35 -10.55
C PHE A 155 3.38 0.67 -11.90
N SER A 156 4.18 1.29 -12.78
CA SER A 156 4.43 0.75 -14.13
C SER A 156 5.41 -0.41 -14.13
N ASP A 157 5.06 -1.52 -14.81
CA ASP A 157 5.98 -2.62 -15.11
C ASP A 157 5.86 -3.03 -16.59
N GLY A 158 7.00 -3.23 -17.27
CA GLY A 158 7.04 -3.57 -18.70
C GLY A 158 6.69 -2.42 -19.65
N TYR A 159 6.60 -1.18 -19.16
CA TYR A 159 6.46 0.02 -20.01
C TYR A 159 7.82 0.66 -20.22
N LEU A 160 8.26 0.80 -21.46
CA LEU A 160 9.47 1.53 -21.83
C LEU A 160 9.31 3.04 -21.57
N ALA A 161 10.41 3.80 -21.61
CA ALA A 161 10.41 5.23 -21.37
C ALA A 161 9.46 6.00 -22.33
N GLU A 162 9.44 5.59 -23.60
CA GLU A 162 8.56 6.07 -24.66
C GLU A 162 7.09 5.65 -24.48
N GLU A 163 6.81 4.63 -23.68
CA GLU A 163 5.46 4.11 -23.40
C GLU A 163 4.82 4.78 -22.17
N LYS A 164 5.43 5.84 -21.60
CA LYS A 164 4.89 6.55 -20.44
C LYS A 164 3.45 7.03 -20.66
N THR A 165 3.16 7.60 -21.83
CA THR A 165 1.80 8.08 -22.15
C THR A 165 0.80 6.94 -22.15
N LYS A 166 1.17 5.80 -22.77
CA LYS A 166 0.35 4.59 -22.77
C LYS A 166 0.05 4.11 -21.35
N PHE A 167 1.06 4.06 -20.48
CA PHE A 167 0.88 3.68 -19.07
C PHE A 167 -0.14 4.57 -18.36
N ILE A 168 -0.04 5.90 -18.52
CA ILE A 168 -0.95 6.85 -17.88
C ILE A 168 -2.37 6.68 -18.43
N GLU A 169 -2.53 6.49 -19.73
CA GLU A 169 -3.84 6.25 -20.36
C GLU A 169 -4.48 4.95 -19.87
N ASP A 170 -3.70 3.87 -19.78
CA ASP A 170 -4.15 2.58 -19.24
C ASP A 170 -4.58 2.71 -17.78
N ALA A 171 -3.77 3.37 -16.95
CA ALA A 171 -4.07 3.59 -15.54
C ALA A 171 -5.30 4.47 -15.35
N LYS A 172 -5.44 5.55 -16.14
CA LYS A 172 -6.60 6.46 -16.07
C LYS A 172 -7.89 5.74 -16.43
N ARG A 173 -7.88 4.95 -17.50
CA ARG A 173 -9.03 4.15 -17.92
C ARG A 173 -9.46 3.18 -16.82
N LEU A 174 -8.52 2.42 -16.25
CA LEU A 174 -8.83 1.49 -15.16
C LEU A 174 -9.36 2.21 -13.91
N ALA A 175 -8.73 3.34 -13.53
CA ALA A 175 -9.20 4.16 -12.41
C ALA A 175 -10.63 4.67 -12.63
N ASP A 176 -10.96 5.13 -13.85
CA ASP A 176 -12.31 5.55 -14.19
C ASP A 176 -13.31 4.38 -14.20
N ASP A 177 -12.96 3.26 -14.81
CA ASP A 177 -13.82 2.07 -14.89
C ASP A 177 -14.16 1.53 -13.50
N VAL A 178 -13.19 1.55 -12.58
CA VAL A 178 -13.39 1.07 -11.21
C VAL A 178 -14.11 2.08 -10.34
N SER A 179 -13.77 3.38 -10.43
CA SER A 179 -14.36 4.43 -9.58
C SER A 179 -15.75 4.92 -10.01
N ASN A 180 -16.10 4.79 -11.29
CA ASN A 180 -17.44 5.16 -11.78
C ASN A 180 -18.45 4.01 -11.68
N ASN A 181 -17.97 2.78 -11.54
CA ASN A 181 -18.83 1.60 -11.41
C ASN A 181 -19.36 1.46 -9.98
N GLN A 182 -20.47 0.72 -9.81
CA GLN A 182 -21.22 0.60 -8.55
C GLN A 182 -20.34 0.23 -7.34
N THR A 183 -19.29 -0.57 -7.52
CA THR A 183 -18.44 -1.07 -6.44
C THR A 183 -17.76 0.05 -5.63
N PHE A 184 -17.10 1.00 -6.29
CA PHE A 184 -16.38 2.08 -5.61
C PHE A 184 -17.03 3.46 -5.75
N ASN A 185 -18.10 3.58 -6.54
CA ASN A 185 -18.73 4.88 -6.81
C ASN A 185 -19.20 5.60 -5.54
N THR A 186 -19.81 4.87 -4.60
CA THR A 186 -20.35 5.44 -3.35
C THR A 186 -19.25 5.94 -2.41
N VAL A 187 -18.04 5.37 -2.51
CA VAL A 187 -16.88 5.74 -1.70
C VAL A 187 -15.85 6.55 -2.47
N ARG A 188 -16.08 6.87 -3.74
CA ARG A 188 -15.14 7.61 -4.60
C ARG A 188 -14.62 8.91 -3.96
N PRO A 189 -15.41 9.72 -3.22
CA PRO A 189 -14.89 10.91 -2.54
C PRO A 189 -13.85 10.64 -1.45
N LEU A 190 -13.65 9.38 -1.05
CA LEU A 190 -12.66 8.92 -0.08
C LEU A 190 -11.41 8.35 -0.74
N LEU A 191 -11.38 8.25 -2.06
CA LEU A 191 -10.29 7.62 -2.81
C LEU A 191 -9.48 8.65 -3.59
N ASN A 192 -8.19 8.39 -3.67
CA ASN A 192 -7.26 9.02 -4.59
C ASN A 192 -6.65 7.94 -5.50
N PHE A 193 -6.37 8.32 -6.74
CA PHE A 193 -5.67 7.49 -7.71
C PHE A 193 -4.45 8.23 -8.22
N TRP A 194 -3.31 7.55 -8.18
CA TRP A 194 -2.01 8.06 -8.63
C TRP A 194 -1.36 7.12 -9.63
N THR A 195 -0.41 7.66 -10.38
CA THR A 195 0.57 6.87 -11.11
C THR A 195 1.96 7.08 -10.52
N ALA A 196 2.77 6.04 -10.57
CA ALA A 196 4.19 6.06 -10.23
C ALA A 196 4.96 5.35 -11.36
N PHE A 197 5.47 6.16 -12.29
CA PHE A 197 6.13 5.65 -13.49
C PHE A 197 7.63 5.42 -13.28
N THR A 198 8.07 4.22 -13.59
CA THR A 198 9.48 3.81 -13.71
C THR A 198 9.67 3.17 -15.09
N PRO A 199 10.56 3.70 -15.93
CA PRO A 199 10.80 3.10 -17.25
C PRO A 199 11.42 1.69 -17.08
N SER A 200 10.84 0.72 -17.78
CA SER A 200 11.37 -0.64 -17.88
C SER A 200 12.45 -0.72 -18.95
N LYS A 201 13.39 -1.66 -18.80
CA LYS A 201 14.40 -1.92 -19.85
C LYS A 201 13.86 -2.83 -20.95
N GLU A 202 12.88 -3.67 -20.62
CA GLU A 202 12.19 -4.54 -21.54
C GLU A 202 10.69 -4.24 -21.53
N SER A 203 10.04 -4.38 -22.70
CA SER A 203 8.59 -4.18 -22.82
C SER A 203 7.81 -5.47 -22.49
N GLY A 204 6.68 -5.30 -21.81
CA GLY A 204 5.75 -6.34 -21.43
C GLY A 204 6.19 -7.24 -20.27
N VAL A 205 5.37 -8.27 -20.00
CA VAL A 205 5.61 -9.23 -18.92
C VAL A 205 6.41 -10.45 -19.42
N GLY A 206 7.08 -11.13 -18.50
CA GLY A 206 7.76 -12.41 -18.74
C GLY A 206 6.80 -13.59 -18.90
N VAL A 207 7.30 -14.71 -19.43
CA VAL A 207 6.52 -15.95 -19.66
C VAL A 207 7.37 -17.19 -19.38
N GLY A 208 6.73 -18.33 -19.08
CA GLY A 208 7.45 -19.58 -18.83
C GLY A 208 8.26 -19.56 -17.53
N GLY A 209 7.75 -18.88 -16.50
CA GLY A 209 8.41 -18.74 -15.19
C GLY A 209 9.58 -17.77 -15.19
N LYS A 210 9.78 -17.03 -16.29
CA LYS A 210 10.95 -16.16 -16.48
C LYS A 210 10.55 -14.69 -16.54
N PRO A 211 10.84 -13.90 -15.49
CA PRO A 211 10.64 -12.46 -15.54
C PRO A 211 11.60 -11.78 -16.51
N LYS A 212 11.13 -10.68 -17.10
CA LYS A 212 11.95 -9.75 -17.87
C LYS A 212 12.67 -8.77 -16.93
N ASP A 213 13.62 -8.00 -17.47
CA ASP A 213 14.28 -6.90 -16.76
C ASP A 213 13.37 -5.66 -16.68
N THR A 214 12.30 -5.81 -15.90
CA THR A 214 11.35 -4.76 -15.54
C THR A 214 11.49 -4.43 -14.05
N PRO A 215 11.00 -3.26 -13.58
CA PRO A 215 11.19 -2.80 -12.20
C PRO A 215 10.79 -3.82 -11.14
N TYR A 216 9.66 -4.49 -11.33
CA TYR A 216 9.08 -5.45 -10.40
C TYR A 216 9.14 -6.89 -10.92
N GLY A 217 9.57 -7.07 -12.18
CA GLY A 217 9.83 -8.37 -12.78
C GLY A 217 8.56 -9.19 -12.90
N LEU A 218 7.51 -8.63 -13.51
CA LEU A 218 6.24 -9.34 -13.69
C LEU A 218 6.35 -10.47 -14.72
N TYR A 219 5.72 -11.61 -14.43
CA TYR A 219 5.78 -12.79 -15.31
C TYR A 219 4.60 -13.75 -15.16
N ARG A 220 4.44 -14.62 -16.15
CA ARG A 220 3.54 -15.78 -16.14
C ARG A 220 4.34 -17.06 -16.02
N ASP A 221 3.85 -18.01 -15.23
CA ASP A 221 4.53 -19.29 -15.05
C ASP A 221 4.44 -20.17 -16.32
N GLY A 222 3.30 -20.11 -17.00
CA GLY A 222 3.06 -20.84 -18.25
C GLY A 222 2.36 -20.00 -19.32
N THR A 223 1.60 -20.69 -20.18
CA THR A 223 0.74 -20.06 -21.20
C THR A 223 -0.64 -19.68 -20.66
N GLU A 224 -0.96 -20.11 -19.43
CA GLU A 224 -2.18 -19.70 -18.77
C GLU A 224 -2.16 -18.20 -18.45
N LEU A 225 -3.26 -17.54 -18.75
CA LEU A 225 -3.38 -16.09 -18.58
C LEU A 225 -3.80 -15.69 -17.17
N ARG A 226 -4.08 -16.65 -16.28
CA ARG A 226 -4.69 -16.36 -14.98
C ARG A 226 -3.78 -15.54 -14.06
N GLY A 227 -2.64 -16.12 -13.68
CA GLY A 227 -1.70 -15.49 -12.75
C GLY A 227 -0.69 -14.58 -13.45
N VAL A 228 -0.45 -13.40 -12.85
CA VAL A 228 0.74 -12.57 -13.11
C VAL A 228 1.49 -12.39 -11.81
N TYR A 229 2.68 -12.97 -11.73
CA TYR A 229 3.52 -12.98 -10.54
C TYR A 229 4.57 -11.88 -10.61
N TYR A 230 5.10 -11.44 -9.47
CA TYR A 230 6.24 -10.53 -9.36
C TYR A 230 7.45 -11.28 -8.79
N SER A 231 8.64 -10.94 -9.29
CA SER A 231 9.91 -11.52 -8.80
C SER A 231 10.70 -10.59 -7.88
N ARG A 232 10.28 -9.32 -7.74
CA ARG A 232 10.99 -8.31 -6.95
C ARG A 232 10.08 -7.59 -5.93
N PRO A 233 9.47 -8.33 -4.97
CA PRO A 233 8.54 -7.75 -4.01
C PRO A 233 9.17 -6.68 -3.12
N ASP A 234 10.46 -6.80 -2.79
CA ASP A 234 11.13 -5.82 -1.93
C ASP A 234 11.34 -4.48 -2.64
N VAL A 235 11.53 -4.49 -3.96
CA VAL A 235 11.59 -3.27 -4.79
C VAL A 235 10.22 -2.61 -4.84
N ALA A 236 9.14 -3.39 -5.04
CA ALA A 236 7.77 -2.88 -5.01
C ALA A 236 7.42 -2.26 -3.65
N ARG A 237 7.87 -2.88 -2.55
CA ARG A 237 7.67 -2.35 -1.20
C ARG A 237 8.45 -1.06 -0.97
N ALA A 238 9.72 -1.04 -1.35
CA ALA A 238 10.55 0.16 -1.26
C ALA A 238 9.94 1.32 -2.07
N ALA A 239 9.41 1.04 -3.26
CA ALA A 239 8.72 2.02 -4.10
C ALA A 239 7.51 2.62 -3.36
N CYS A 240 6.59 1.80 -2.85
CA CYS A 240 5.41 2.29 -2.12
C CYS A 240 5.79 3.08 -0.86
N LEU A 241 6.73 2.56 -0.05
CA LEU A 241 7.19 3.24 1.16
C LEU A 241 7.89 4.58 0.87
N SER A 242 8.57 4.71 -0.27
CA SER A 242 9.21 5.97 -0.67
C SER A 242 8.22 7.11 -0.93
N MET A 243 6.92 6.78 -1.11
CA MET A 243 5.84 7.75 -1.29
C MET A 243 5.24 8.25 0.03
N GLY A 244 5.75 7.79 1.18
CA GLY A 244 5.24 8.18 2.49
C GLY A 244 3.78 7.78 2.66
N ASP A 245 2.92 8.77 2.94
CA ASP A 245 1.48 8.55 3.12
C ASP A 245 0.71 8.39 1.81
N GLN A 246 1.33 8.64 0.65
CA GLN A 246 0.64 8.63 -0.63
C GLN A 246 0.55 7.23 -1.27
N CYS A 247 0.68 6.16 -0.49
CA CYS A 247 0.60 4.79 -0.98
C CYS A 247 0.01 3.85 0.09
N ASP A 248 -1.30 3.62 0.01
CA ASP A 248 -1.99 2.62 0.84
C ASP A 248 -2.07 1.27 0.13
N TYR A 249 -2.49 1.26 -1.14
CA TYR A 249 -2.61 0.04 -1.94
C TYR A 249 -1.82 0.16 -3.25
N PRO A 250 -0.63 -0.44 -3.33
CA PRO A 250 0.17 -0.48 -4.55
C PRO A 250 -0.41 -1.47 -5.56
N ILE A 251 -0.68 -0.97 -6.77
CA ILE A 251 -1.15 -1.72 -7.93
C ILE A 251 -0.01 -1.86 -8.94
N LEU A 252 0.58 -3.05 -9.08
CA LEU A 252 1.60 -3.33 -10.08
C LEU A 252 0.93 -3.62 -11.42
N MET A 253 1.05 -2.69 -12.38
CA MET A 253 0.43 -2.82 -13.68
C MET A 253 1.45 -3.26 -14.74
N GLY A 254 1.30 -4.49 -15.23
CA GLY A 254 2.14 -5.06 -16.29
C GLY A 254 1.66 -4.67 -17.69
N ASN A 255 2.55 -4.23 -18.57
CA ASN A 255 2.25 -3.87 -19.96
C ASN A 255 1.90 -5.11 -20.82
N ASP A 256 0.73 -5.69 -20.61
CA ASP A 256 0.26 -6.90 -21.31
C ASP A 256 -1.22 -6.75 -21.70
N PRO A 257 -1.63 -6.93 -22.97
CA PRO A 257 -3.04 -6.79 -23.35
C PRO A 257 -3.93 -7.97 -22.87
N PHE A 258 -3.32 -9.06 -22.40
CA PHE A 258 -4.05 -10.28 -22.04
C PHE A 258 -4.61 -10.24 -20.62
N TYR A 259 -5.63 -11.05 -20.33
CA TYR A 259 -6.16 -11.28 -18.98
C TYR A 259 -5.03 -11.60 -18.00
N GLY A 260 -5.13 -11.17 -16.74
CA GLY A 260 -4.23 -11.64 -15.68
C GLY A 260 -4.16 -10.72 -14.48
N GLY A 261 -4.02 -11.34 -13.31
CA GLY A 261 -3.89 -10.62 -12.05
C GLY A 261 -3.35 -11.52 -10.94
N LEU A 262 -3.10 -10.90 -9.79
CA LEU A 262 -2.76 -11.56 -8.55
C LEU A 262 -3.09 -10.64 -7.37
N GLY A 263 -3.91 -11.11 -6.45
CA GLY A 263 -4.22 -10.44 -5.20
C GLY A 263 -3.13 -10.67 -4.15
N GLY A 264 -3.18 -9.88 -3.07
CA GLY A 264 -2.26 -10.05 -1.94
C GLY A 264 -1.65 -8.73 -1.48
N GLU A 265 -0.36 -8.74 -1.15
CA GLU A 265 0.35 -7.53 -0.67
C GLU A 265 0.38 -6.44 -1.73
N PHE A 266 0.63 -6.84 -2.97
CA PHE A 266 0.53 -5.98 -4.13
C PHE A 266 -0.63 -6.48 -4.97
N THR A 267 -1.50 -5.58 -5.41
CA THR A 267 -2.48 -5.89 -6.43
C THR A 267 -1.77 -5.93 -7.78
N VAL A 268 -1.65 -7.09 -8.41
CA VAL A 268 -1.07 -7.21 -9.75
C VAL A 268 -2.19 -7.26 -10.78
N ILE A 269 -2.08 -6.48 -11.84
CA ILE A 269 -3.05 -6.48 -12.93
C ILE A 269 -2.36 -6.26 -14.28
N THR A 270 -3.08 -6.58 -15.35
CA THR A 270 -2.78 -6.13 -16.70
C THR A 270 -3.86 -5.16 -17.20
N PRO A 271 -3.54 -4.22 -18.09
CA PRO A 271 -4.47 -3.24 -18.63
C PRO A 271 -5.37 -3.82 -19.73
N SER A 272 -5.69 -5.12 -19.71
CA SER A 272 -6.51 -5.76 -20.74
C SER A 272 -7.81 -4.99 -20.99
N LEU A 273 -8.09 -4.62 -22.24
CA LEU A 273 -9.33 -3.90 -22.59
C LEU A 273 -10.58 -4.73 -22.28
N ALA A 274 -10.47 -6.05 -22.37
CA ALA A 274 -11.61 -6.94 -22.15
C ALA A 274 -11.93 -7.10 -20.66
N ASN A 275 -10.91 -7.21 -19.81
CA ASN A 275 -11.07 -7.73 -18.44
C ASN A 275 -10.35 -6.93 -17.35
N GLY A 276 -9.48 -5.98 -17.68
CA GLY A 276 -8.58 -5.34 -16.71
C GLY A 276 -9.33 -4.68 -15.56
N ALA A 277 -10.46 -4.01 -15.83
CA ALA A 277 -11.28 -3.40 -14.78
C ALA A 277 -12.03 -4.44 -13.91
N LEU A 278 -12.36 -5.61 -14.45
CA LEU A 278 -12.94 -6.71 -13.67
C LEU A 278 -11.88 -7.33 -12.76
N VAL A 279 -10.71 -7.65 -13.31
CA VAL A 279 -9.58 -8.20 -12.55
C VAL A 279 -9.15 -7.22 -11.47
N LEU A 280 -8.99 -5.93 -11.78
CA LEU A 280 -8.63 -4.93 -10.78
C LEU A 280 -9.61 -4.87 -9.59
N ARG A 281 -10.92 -5.02 -9.83
CA ARG A 281 -11.89 -5.08 -8.73
C ARG A 281 -11.74 -6.36 -7.90
N HIS A 282 -11.53 -7.49 -8.56
CA HIS A 282 -11.30 -8.79 -7.92
C HIS A 282 -10.06 -8.74 -7.02
N GLU A 283 -8.92 -8.34 -7.57
CA GLU A 283 -7.65 -8.35 -6.84
C GLU A 283 -7.60 -7.28 -5.74
N LEU A 284 -8.22 -6.10 -5.95
CA LEU A 284 -8.40 -5.13 -4.87
C LEU A 284 -9.26 -5.68 -3.73
N GLY A 285 -10.21 -6.58 -4.02
CA GLY A 285 -10.99 -7.26 -2.98
C GLY A 285 -10.09 -7.99 -1.98
N HIS A 286 -9.18 -8.82 -2.49
CA HIS A 286 -8.18 -9.55 -1.67
C HIS A 286 -7.12 -8.65 -1.04
N SER A 287 -6.77 -7.54 -1.69
CA SER A 287 -5.75 -6.61 -1.15
C SER A 287 -6.31 -5.70 -0.06
N VAL A 288 -7.56 -5.27 -0.16
CA VAL A 288 -8.21 -4.36 0.79
C VAL A 288 -8.80 -5.10 1.98
N ILE A 289 -9.35 -6.29 1.76
CA ILE A 289 -10.05 -7.09 2.77
C ILE A 289 -9.46 -8.49 2.79
N ASP A 290 -9.34 -9.07 3.99
CA ASP A 290 -8.92 -10.46 4.15
C ASP A 290 -10.06 -11.42 3.78
N VAL A 291 -10.16 -11.69 2.48
CA VAL A 291 -11.18 -12.58 1.90
C VAL A 291 -10.54 -13.59 0.96
N GLY A 292 -11.07 -14.80 0.98
CA GLY A 292 -10.70 -15.89 0.09
C GLY A 292 -11.44 -15.82 -1.24
N GLU A 293 -11.12 -16.76 -2.12
CA GLU A 293 -11.77 -16.92 -3.41
C GLU A 293 -13.18 -17.52 -3.26
N GLU A 294 -14.15 -16.99 -4.01
CA GLU A 294 -15.54 -17.49 -4.04
C GLU A 294 -15.84 -18.42 -5.22
N TYR A 295 -14.83 -18.85 -5.99
CA TYR A 295 -15.01 -19.87 -7.02
C TYR A 295 -14.26 -21.14 -6.64
N ASP A 296 -14.78 -22.27 -7.13
CA ASP A 296 -14.16 -23.57 -6.90
C ASP A 296 -12.76 -23.64 -7.56
N GLY A 297 -11.78 -24.16 -6.82
CA GLY A 297 -10.40 -24.33 -7.31
C GLY A 297 -9.44 -23.18 -6.99
N GLY A 298 -9.77 -22.27 -6.07
CA GLY A 298 -8.81 -21.33 -5.49
C GLY A 298 -7.69 -22.04 -4.70
N SER A 299 -6.45 -21.60 -4.87
CA SER A 299 -5.24 -22.25 -4.30
C SER A 299 -5.02 -21.99 -2.81
N ASP A 300 -5.77 -21.08 -2.18
CA ASP A 300 -5.52 -20.60 -0.81
C ASP A 300 -6.59 -21.01 0.21
N GLY A 301 -7.11 -22.23 0.10
CA GLY A 301 -8.02 -22.81 1.10
C GLY A 301 -9.50 -22.46 0.95
N GLY A 302 -9.88 -21.64 -0.04
CA GLY A 302 -11.27 -21.39 -0.45
C GLY A 302 -12.11 -20.55 0.51
N TYR A 303 -13.27 -20.12 0.03
CA TYR A 303 -14.38 -19.43 0.73
C TYR A 303 -14.17 -19.06 2.21
N PHE A 304 -13.52 -17.92 2.47
CA PHE A 304 -13.49 -17.28 3.78
C PHE A 304 -13.65 -15.77 3.63
N GLY A 305 -14.04 -15.09 4.70
CA GLY A 305 -14.20 -13.63 4.71
C GLY A 305 -15.40 -13.18 5.52
N VAL A 306 -15.60 -11.86 5.61
CA VAL A 306 -16.66 -11.24 6.43
C VAL A 306 -18.09 -11.68 6.08
N ASN A 307 -18.30 -12.18 4.86
CA ASN A 307 -19.59 -12.67 4.38
C ASN A 307 -19.60 -14.19 4.13
N ALA A 308 -18.55 -14.91 4.53
CA ALA A 308 -18.50 -16.37 4.41
C ALA A 308 -19.23 -17.03 5.58
N LEU A 309 -20.10 -17.99 5.28
CA LEU A 309 -20.70 -18.87 6.29
C LEU A 309 -19.71 -19.97 6.64
N GLU A 310 -19.15 -19.92 7.86
CA GLU A 310 -18.24 -20.96 8.36
C GLU A 310 -18.96 -22.29 8.70
N GLY A 311 -20.30 -22.28 8.74
CA GLY A 311 -21.13 -23.47 8.96
C GLY A 311 -22.63 -23.20 8.90
N LEU A 312 -23.43 -24.27 8.80
CA LEU A 312 -24.90 -24.22 8.67
C LEU A 312 -25.63 -23.73 9.94
N GLU A 313 -24.91 -23.58 11.06
CA GLU A 313 -25.47 -23.16 12.35
C GLU A 313 -25.31 -21.65 12.62
N GLY A 314 -24.62 -20.92 11.73
CA GLY A 314 -24.45 -19.47 11.85
C GLY A 314 -25.69 -18.69 11.44
N PRO A 315 -25.97 -17.51 12.05
CA PRO A 315 -27.02 -16.63 11.55
C PRO A 315 -26.70 -16.19 10.12
N ILE A 316 -27.70 -16.20 9.24
CA ILE A 316 -27.61 -15.61 7.91
C ILE A 316 -27.68 -14.09 8.11
N THR A 317 -26.53 -13.43 8.16
CA THR A 317 -26.43 -11.96 8.32
C THR A 317 -26.28 -11.27 6.98
#